data_AF-A0A7X0HTR9-F1
#
_entry.id   AF-A0A7X0HTR9-F1
#
_cell.length_a   1.000
_cell.length_b   1.000
_cell.length_c   1.000
_cell.angle_alpha   90.00
_cell.angle_beta   90.00
_cell.angle_gamma   90.00
#
_symmetry.space_group_name_H-M   'P 1'
#
loop_
_entity.id
_entity.type
_entity.pdbx_description
1 polymer ?
#
loop_
_entity_poly.entity_id
_entity_poly.type
_entity_poly.pdbx_seq_one_letter_code
_entity_poly.pdbx_strand_id
1 'polypeptide(L)'
;MNSETEGKIRHIIKDINNNGLNWKMGKGIEHLKKRIKRHHIPEDFTMEAYERLIIDIINYKENEIYLYYLKGYEQNYYVFANPEIKWLVIIGENTVMESAFKIDKKPYHVYLSESRGFTYLGTVKEVLEHES
;
A
#
# COMPACT_ATOMS: atom_id res chain seq x y z
N MET A 1 -17.05 -6.26 -4.03
CA MET A 1 -15.78 -6.86 -4.50
C MET A 1 -15.99 -8.36 -4.72
N ASN A 2 -15.26 -9.05 -5.60
CA ASN A 2 -15.41 -10.50 -5.74
C ASN A 2 -14.58 -11.25 -4.68
N SER A 3 -14.97 -12.48 -4.35
CA SER A 3 -14.37 -13.27 -3.28
C SER A 3 -12.88 -13.58 -3.50
N GLU A 4 -12.46 -13.74 -4.76
CA GLU A 4 -11.05 -13.95 -5.12
C GLU A 4 -10.18 -12.73 -4.75
N THR A 5 -10.65 -11.54 -5.09
CA THR A 5 -9.94 -10.27 -4.82
C THR A 5 -9.80 -10.04 -3.33
N GLU A 6 -10.88 -10.25 -2.57
CA GLU A 6 -10.84 -10.17 -1.11
C GLU A 6 -9.88 -11.18 -0.50
N GLY A 7 -9.90 -12.43 -0.99
CA GLY A 7 -8.99 -13.48 -0.54
C GLY A 7 -7.52 -13.12 -0.75
N LYS A 8 -7.17 -12.50 -1.89
CA LYS A 8 -5.81 -12.02 -2.18
C LYS A 8 -5.40 -10.89 -1.23
N ILE A 9 -6.28 -9.93 -0.96
CA ILE A 9 -5.98 -8.83 -0.03
C ILE A 9 -5.78 -9.37 1.40
N ARG A 10 -6.66 -10.26 1.87
CA ARG A 10 -6.51 -10.92 3.18
C ARG A 10 -5.19 -11.69 3.27
N HIS A 11 -4.82 -12.41 2.20
CA HIS A 11 -3.54 -13.09 2.12
C HIS A 11 -2.36 -12.13 2.28
N ILE A 12 -2.36 -10.99 1.58
CA ILE A 12 -1.32 -9.95 1.69
C ILE A 12 -1.21 -9.43 3.14
N ILE A 13 -2.33 -9.03 3.75
CA ILE A 13 -2.35 -8.50 5.12
C ILE A 13 -1.78 -9.56 6.08
N LYS A 14 -2.23 -10.82 5.95
CA LYS A 14 -1.79 -11.93 6.81
C LYS A 14 -0.31 -12.25 6.62
N ASP A 15 0.18 -12.30 5.39
CA ASP A 15 1.58 -12.57 5.08
C ASP A 15 2.48 -11.51 5.70
N ILE A 16 2.16 -10.24 5.50
CA ILE A 16 2.93 -9.11 6.04
C ILE A 16 2.93 -9.10 7.56
N ASN A 17 1.80 -9.39 8.20
CA ASN A 17 1.72 -9.43 9.66
C ASN A 17 2.53 -10.58 10.27
N ASN A 18 2.68 -11.70 9.56
CA ASN A 18 3.42 -12.86 10.05
C ASN A 18 4.92 -12.81 9.70
N ASN A 19 5.25 -12.31 8.50
CA ASN A 19 6.58 -12.43 7.92
C ASN A 19 7.30 -11.08 7.75
N GLY A 20 6.61 -9.96 7.98
CA GLY A 20 7.11 -8.62 7.71
C GLY A 20 7.02 -8.23 6.23
N LEU A 21 7.59 -7.06 5.89
CA LEU A 21 7.57 -6.56 4.52
C LEU A 21 8.61 -7.24 3.63
N ASN A 22 8.18 -7.70 2.47
CA ASN A 22 9.08 -8.27 1.47
C ASN A 22 9.39 -7.25 0.36
N TRP A 23 10.52 -6.57 0.45
CA TRP A 23 10.99 -5.67 -0.60
C TRP A 23 11.78 -6.41 -1.68
N LYS A 24 11.62 -5.97 -2.93
CA LYS A 24 12.64 -6.25 -3.97
C LYS A 24 14.01 -5.81 -3.47
N MET A 25 15.04 -6.58 -3.78
CA MET A 25 16.41 -6.35 -3.29
C MET A 25 16.85 -4.89 -3.47
N GLY A 26 17.21 -4.24 -2.37
CA GLY A 26 17.65 -2.84 -2.33
C GLY A 26 16.55 -1.76 -2.43
N LYS A 27 15.32 -2.12 -2.82
CA LYS A 27 14.23 -1.15 -3.01
C LYS A 27 13.73 -0.50 -1.73
N GLY A 28 13.70 -1.23 -0.61
CA GLY A 28 13.32 -0.66 0.68
C GLY A 28 14.19 0.54 1.07
N ILE A 29 15.51 0.36 1.03
CA ILE A 29 16.49 1.41 1.34
C ILE A 29 16.40 2.57 0.33
N GLU A 30 16.24 2.27 -0.96
CA GLU A 30 16.04 3.31 -1.99
C GLU A 30 14.81 4.18 -1.69
N HIS A 31 13.69 3.54 -1.33
CA HIS A 31 12.46 4.22 -0.95
C HIS A 31 12.63 5.06 0.31
N LEU A 32 13.20 4.51 1.37
CA LEU A 32 13.50 5.23 2.62
C LEU A 32 14.29 6.51 2.34
N LYS A 33 15.45 6.40 1.68
CA LYS A 33 16.30 7.55 1.34
C LYS A 33 15.55 8.58 0.49
N LYS A 34 14.73 8.12 -0.45
CA LYS A 34 13.91 9.00 -1.30
C LYS A 34 12.82 9.71 -0.51
N ARG A 35 12.21 9.07 0.51
CA ARG A 35 11.20 9.68 1.37
C ARG A 35 11.81 10.72 2.30
N ILE A 36 12.97 10.44 2.90
CA ILE A 36 13.75 11.40 3.69
C ILE A 36 14.10 12.63 2.84
N LYS A 37 14.69 12.42 1.65
CA LYS A 37 15.09 13.51 0.74
C LYS A 37 13.92 14.40 0.30
N ARG A 38 12.69 13.87 0.30
CA ARG A 38 11.48 14.62 -0.05
C ARG A 38 10.78 15.23 1.17
N HIS A 39 11.36 15.09 2.36
CA HIS A 39 10.77 15.48 3.64
C HIS A 39 9.37 14.85 3.84
N HIS A 40 9.18 13.63 3.32
CA HIS A 40 7.94 12.86 3.52
C HIS A 40 7.90 12.21 4.90
N ILE A 41 9.08 11.96 5.46
CA ILE A 41 9.33 11.40 6.79
C ILE A 41 10.53 12.16 7.41
N PRO A 42 10.67 12.13 8.75
CA PRO A 42 11.83 12.67 9.45
C PRO A 42 13.18 12.13 8.95
N GLU A 43 14.24 12.92 9.12
CA GLU A 43 15.59 12.58 8.62
C GLU A 43 16.26 11.44 9.39
N ASP A 44 15.83 11.20 10.63
CA ASP A 44 16.30 10.14 11.52
C ASP A 44 15.50 8.84 11.39
N PHE A 45 14.55 8.76 10.44
CA PHE A 45 13.81 7.52 10.20
C PHE A 45 14.74 6.36 9.84
N THR A 46 14.65 5.29 10.64
CA THR A 46 15.31 4.02 10.36
C THR A 46 14.47 3.19 9.38
N MET A 47 15.06 2.13 8.82
CA MET A 47 14.30 1.17 8.02
C MET A 47 13.15 0.57 8.85
N GLU A 48 13.43 0.16 10.09
CA GLU A 48 12.40 -0.39 10.99
C GLU A 48 11.23 0.57 11.22
N ALA A 49 11.51 1.85 11.50
CA ALA A 49 10.48 2.86 11.71
C ALA A 49 9.65 3.09 10.43
N TYR A 50 10.30 3.07 9.27
CA TYR A 50 9.63 3.20 7.98
C TYR A 50 8.75 1.99 7.65
N GLU A 51 9.22 0.77 7.94
CA GLU A 51 8.42 -0.44 7.74
C GLU A 51 7.23 -0.48 8.70
N ARG A 52 7.41 -0.05 9.95
CA ARG A 52 6.30 0.08 10.91
C ARG A 52 5.22 1.03 10.41
N LEU A 53 5.58 2.21 9.90
CA LEU A 53 4.64 3.15 9.28
C LEU A 53 3.83 2.49 8.15
N ILE A 54 4.49 1.70 7.30
CA ILE A 54 3.83 1.00 6.19
C ILE A 54 2.87 -0.08 6.71
N ILE A 55 3.29 -0.87 7.70
CA ILE A 55 2.47 -1.91 8.32
C ILE A 55 1.25 -1.29 9.01
N ASP A 56 1.41 -0.15 9.68
CA ASP A 56 0.31 0.60 10.30
C ASP A 56 -0.70 1.05 9.23
N ILE A 57 -0.24 1.52 8.06
CA ILE A 57 -1.12 1.84 6.93
C ILE A 57 -1.84 0.59 6.39
N ILE A 58 -1.18 -0.55 6.28
CA ILE A 58 -1.81 -1.77 5.76
C ILE A 58 -2.92 -2.26 6.71
N ASN A 59 -2.73 -2.12 8.02
CA ASN A 59 -3.62 -2.67 9.04
C ASN A 59 -4.70 -1.71 9.54
N TYR A 60 -4.61 -0.41 9.24
CA TYR A 60 -5.58 0.55 9.73
C TYR A 60 -6.95 0.34 9.06
N LYS A 61 -7.96 0.03 9.88
CA LYS A 61 -9.29 -0.41 9.44
C LYS A 61 -9.98 0.53 8.45
N GLU A 62 -9.81 1.84 8.63
CA GLU A 62 -10.47 2.84 7.79
C GLU A 62 -9.64 3.23 6.56
N ASN A 63 -8.48 2.61 6.33
CA ASN A 63 -7.72 2.86 5.12
C ASN A 63 -8.42 2.24 3.91
N GLU A 64 -8.36 3.00 2.82
CA GLU A 64 -8.96 2.67 1.55
C GLU A 64 -8.06 1.67 0.80
N ILE A 65 -8.69 0.74 0.10
CA ILE A 65 -8.03 -0.25 -0.73
C ILE A 65 -8.41 0.00 -2.18
N TYR A 66 -7.43 -0.05 -3.06
CA TYR A 66 -7.62 0.05 -4.50
C TYR A 66 -6.95 -1.11 -5.22
N LEU A 67 -7.53 -1.53 -6.34
CA LEU A 67 -6.83 -2.28 -7.37
C LEU A 67 -6.12 -1.27 -8.27
N TYR A 68 -4.83 -1.45 -8.47
CA TYR A 68 -4.04 -0.66 -9.41
C TYR A 68 -3.71 -1.48 -10.64
N TYR A 69 -4.23 -1.05 -11.78
CA TYR A 69 -3.90 -1.62 -13.07
C TYR A 69 -2.81 -0.79 -13.75
N LEU A 70 -1.68 -1.43 -14.07
CA LEU A 70 -0.73 -0.88 -15.02
C LEU A 70 -0.67 -1.75 -16.27
N LYS A 71 -0.96 -1.14 -17.43
CA LYS A 71 -0.89 -1.82 -18.72
C LYS A 71 0.50 -2.42 -18.92
N GLY A 72 0.55 -3.72 -19.21
CA GLY A 72 1.80 -4.46 -19.45
C GLY A 72 2.41 -5.13 -18.23
N TYR A 73 1.74 -5.08 -17.07
CA TYR A 73 2.14 -5.86 -15.90
C TYR A 73 1.43 -7.22 -15.87
N GLU A 74 2.16 -8.24 -15.45
CA GLU A 74 1.70 -9.64 -15.45
C GLU A 74 0.90 -10.02 -14.20
N GLN A 75 0.73 -9.09 -13.26
CA GLN A 75 0.05 -9.33 -11.99
C GLN A 75 -0.77 -8.13 -11.54
N ASN A 76 -1.70 -8.38 -10.63
CA ASN A 76 -2.46 -7.33 -9.95
C ASN A 76 -1.63 -6.64 -8.87
N TYR A 77 -1.94 -5.36 -8.64
CA TYR A 77 -1.37 -4.58 -7.54
C TYR A 77 -2.48 -4.05 -6.65
N TYR A 78 -2.31 -4.21 -5.36
CA TYR A 78 -3.21 -3.72 -4.34
C TYR A 78 -2.59 -2.52 -3.66
N VAL A 79 -3.41 -1.49 -3.45
CA VAL A 79 -2.98 -0.22 -2.89
C VAL A 79 -3.73 0.06 -1.62
N PHE A 80 -3.00 0.18 -0.51
CA PHE A 80 -3.53 0.62 0.78
C PHE A 80 -3.25 2.11 0.91
N ALA A 81 -4.28 2.92 1.07
CA ALA A 81 -4.16 4.36 1.08
C ALA A 81 -4.85 4.96 2.32
N ASN A 82 -4.12 5.86 2.98
CA ASN A 82 -4.64 6.61 4.11
C ASN A 82 -4.98 8.03 3.65
N PRO A 83 -6.27 8.43 3.65
CA PRO A 83 -6.69 9.75 3.19
C PRO A 83 -6.26 10.89 4.12
N GLU A 84 -6.13 10.62 5.43
CA GLU A 84 -5.78 11.63 6.45
C GLU A 84 -4.33 12.10 6.30
N ILE A 85 -3.37 11.16 6.31
CA ILE A 85 -1.95 11.47 6.17
C ILE A 85 -1.49 11.50 4.70
N LYS A 86 -2.40 11.18 3.76
CA LYS A 86 -2.19 11.13 2.31
C LYS A 86 -1.06 10.19 1.91
N TRP A 87 -0.95 9.05 2.58
CA TRP A 87 0.02 8.02 2.24
C TRP A 87 -0.62 6.91 1.42
N LEU A 88 0.17 6.27 0.57
CA LEU A 88 -0.20 5.03 -0.07
C LEU A 88 0.94 4.02 -0.04
N VAL A 89 0.56 2.75 -0.11
CA VAL A 89 1.41 1.57 -0.17
C VAL A 89 0.92 0.71 -1.32
N ILE A 90 1.81 0.27 -2.22
CA ILE A 90 1.52 -0.55 -3.39
C ILE A 90 2.24 -1.89 -3.24
N ILE A 91 1.47 -2.98 -3.31
CA ILE A 91 1.94 -4.35 -3.11
C ILE A 91 1.42 -5.22 -4.24
N GLY A 92 2.27 -6.07 -4.82
CA GLY A 92 1.83 -7.07 -5.79
C GLY A 92 0.97 -8.16 -5.15
N GLU A 93 0.16 -8.87 -5.94
CA GLU A 93 -0.59 -10.02 -5.45
C GLU A 93 0.30 -11.17 -4.93
N ASN A 94 1.59 -11.14 -5.30
CA ASN A 94 2.65 -12.01 -4.79
C ASN A 94 3.29 -11.54 -3.46
N THR A 95 2.64 -10.63 -2.74
CA THR A 95 3.07 -10.03 -1.45
C THR A 95 4.37 -9.22 -1.49
N VAL A 96 4.94 -9.00 -2.67
CA VAL A 96 6.15 -8.18 -2.84
C VAL A 96 5.80 -6.70 -2.87
N MET A 97 6.49 -5.92 -2.03
CA MET A 97 6.38 -4.47 -1.98
C MET A 97 6.90 -3.84 -3.28
N GLU A 98 6.06 -3.00 -3.90
CA GLU A 98 6.44 -2.21 -5.07
C GLU A 98 6.82 -0.78 -4.67
N SER A 99 6.03 -0.14 -3.80
CA SER A 99 6.25 1.25 -3.43
C SER A 99 5.48 1.66 -2.18
N ALA A 100 5.98 2.66 -1.45
CA ALA A 100 5.23 3.38 -0.42
C ALA A 100 5.64 4.87 -0.41
N PHE A 101 4.67 5.78 -0.34
CA PHE A 101 4.94 7.23 -0.28
C PHE A 101 3.72 8.10 0.06
N LYS A 102 4.01 9.34 0.49
CA LYS A 102 3.04 10.43 0.60
C LYS A 102 2.68 11.03 -0.77
N ILE A 103 1.39 11.14 -1.05
CA ILE A 103 0.83 11.90 -2.18
C ILE A 103 0.94 13.40 -1.84
N ASP A 104 1.94 14.05 -2.43
CA ASP A 104 2.33 15.44 -2.12
C ASP A 104 2.22 16.39 -3.32
N LYS A 105 2.05 15.86 -4.53
CA LYS A 105 2.04 16.66 -5.78
C LYS A 105 0.66 16.90 -6.38
N LYS A 106 -0.36 16.17 -5.94
CA LYS A 106 -1.73 16.24 -6.47
C LYS A 106 -2.74 16.08 -5.34
N PRO A 107 -3.97 16.57 -5.51
CA PRO A 107 -5.07 16.21 -4.61
C PRO A 107 -5.21 14.68 -4.54
N TYR A 108 -5.49 14.17 -3.35
CA TYR A 108 -5.54 12.73 -3.04
C TYR A 108 -6.47 11.97 -4.00
N HIS A 109 -7.73 12.40 -4.10
CA HIS A 109 -8.73 11.77 -4.99
C HIS A 109 -8.38 11.88 -6.47
N VAL A 110 -7.66 12.93 -6.90
CA VAL A 110 -7.18 13.05 -8.28
C VAL A 110 -6.09 12.02 -8.55
N TYR A 111 -5.19 11.79 -7.59
CA TYR A 111 -4.11 10.82 -7.72
C TYR A 111 -4.63 9.38 -7.80
N LEU A 112 -5.60 9.03 -6.95
CA LEU A 112 -6.22 7.71 -6.84
C LEU A 112 -7.50 7.58 -7.68
N SER A 113 -7.53 8.22 -8.86
CA SER A 113 -8.69 8.17 -9.76
C SER A 113 -8.61 7.00 -10.74
N GLU A 114 -9.77 6.54 -11.21
CA GLU A 114 -9.89 5.50 -12.24
C GLU A 114 -9.15 5.87 -13.53
N SER A 115 -9.17 7.16 -13.92
CA SER A 115 -8.42 7.66 -15.08
C SER A 115 -6.90 7.43 -14.99
N ARG A 116 -6.40 7.15 -13.79
CA ARG A 116 -4.99 6.83 -13.50
C ARG A 116 -4.77 5.35 -13.19
N GLY A 117 -5.79 4.52 -13.37
CA GLY A 117 -5.73 3.07 -13.19
C GLY A 117 -6.05 2.58 -11.77
N PHE A 118 -6.62 3.41 -10.90
CA PHE A 118 -7.01 3.01 -9.54
C PHE A 118 -8.51 2.74 -9.47
N THR A 119 -8.89 1.51 -9.15
CA THR A 119 -10.28 1.12 -8.91
C THR A 119 -10.48 0.94 -7.42
N TYR A 120 -11.36 1.73 -6.80
CA TYR A 120 -11.68 1.60 -5.38
C TYR A 120 -12.33 0.25 -5.09
N LEU A 121 -11.86 -0.43 -4.06
CA LEU A 121 -12.34 -1.76 -3.67
C LEU A 121 -13.12 -1.75 -2.35
N GLY A 122 -12.88 -0.76 -1.48
CA GLY A 122 -13.45 -0.72 -0.13
C GLY A 122 -12.41 -0.30 0.89
N THR A 123 -12.66 -0.60 2.15
CA THR A 123 -11.74 -0.36 3.27
C THR A 123 -11.12 -1.65 3.79
N VAL A 124 -10.04 -1.55 4.57
CA VAL A 124 -9.43 -2.69 5.28
C VAL A 124 -10.46 -3.38 6.16
N LYS A 125 -11.32 -2.63 6.85
CA LYS A 125 -12.40 -3.16 7.67
C LYS A 125 -13.35 -4.06 6.89
N GLU A 126 -13.87 -3.57 5.76
CA GLU A 126 -14.82 -4.31 4.92
C GLU A 126 -14.23 -5.64 4.43
N VAL A 127 -12.93 -5.65 4.07
CA VAL A 127 -12.24 -6.87 3.63
C VAL A 127 -12.08 -7.88 4.76
N LEU A 128 -11.83 -7.43 5.99
CA LEU A 128 -11.61 -8.31 7.15
C LEU A 128 -12.92 -8.82 7.76
N GLU A 129 -14.03 -8.09 7.66
CA GLU A 129 -15.31 -8.50 8.24
C GLU A 129 -15.98 -9.66 7.47
N HIS A 130 -15.67 -9.83 6.18
CA HIS A 130 -16.21 -10.91 5.34
C HIS A 130 -15.60 -12.30 5.61
N GLU A 131 -14.84 -12.49 6.69
CA GLU A 131 -14.38 -13.80 7.18
C GLU A 131 -15.37 -14.51 8.13
N SER A 132 -16.59 -13.96 8.30
CA SER A 132 -17.61 -14.44 9.24
C SER A 132 -18.60 -15.44 8.63
#